data_AF-A0A4Q2DGW1-F1
#
_entry.id   AF-A0A4Q2DGW1-F1
#
_cell.length_a   1.000
_cell.length_b   1.000
_cell.length_c   1.000
_cell.angle_alpha   90.00
_cell.angle_beta   90.00
_cell.angle_gamma   90.00
#
_symmetry.space_group_name_H-M   'P 1'
#
loop_
_entity.id
_entity.type
_entity.pdbx_description
1 polymer ?
#
loop_
_entity_poly.entity_id
_entity_poly.type
_entity_poly.pdbx_seq_one_letter_code
_entity_poly.pdbx_strand_id
1 'polypeptide(L)'
;MFDGNYNQHLRLAYLVRPDESAVLVHGIQIQNIKENAWYEVFVDEHTGQLVSVTDFGAKATSGTYRAVPIYKHSLVDGTELIFHPEDLEASPYGWHENWTVLSTDVWEGATYRTNWDDDDWEVVAFDYPYDQTVAPTPVENRDAASITNAFYVGNMVHDFAWRYGFKPLTFNVQSDTIQDKWARGDDSVWIRIQWTPGVSDASFTTPPDGQPGILRLYIWNKSNPSRDPALANDILFHELTHGITGRVIGGGSAACLQTLEAKGLREGWSDAMAEWTEQTSATVDDYVIGAWINNNAAGLRTYPYSTDPTINPLRYSSLAGLTNVYQIGEVWANVLHNVYAALVQAHVWASTRFTNPDTSEGNVIFMRLFFDSLSI
;
A
#
# COMPACT_ATOMS: atom_id res chain seq x y z
N MET A 1 -2.13 -9.07 -16.71
CA MET A 1 -1.94 -9.85 -17.96
C MET A 1 -0.47 -10.21 -17.98
N PHE A 2 -0.09 -11.48 -18.03
CA PHE A 2 1.32 -11.89 -17.92
C PHE A 2 2.11 -11.35 -19.13
N ASP A 3 3.13 -10.53 -18.88
CA ASP A 3 4.07 -10.15 -19.93
C ASP A 3 4.96 -11.34 -20.22
N GLY A 4 4.82 -11.96 -21.40
CA GLY A 4 5.57 -13.16 -21.78
C GLY A 4 4.97 -13.87 -22.99
N ASN A 5 5.70 -14.84 -23.54
CA ASN A 5 5.23 -15.63 -24.69
C ASN A 5 4.79 -17.03 -24.24
N TYR A 6 3.68 -17.50 -24.81
CA TYR A 6 3.29 -18.90 -24.70
C TYR A 6 4.41 -19.80 -25.25
N ASN A 7 4.87 -20.75 -24.45
CA ASN A 7 6.03 -21.60 -24.77
C ASN A 7 5.65 -22.99 -25.32
N GLN A 8 4.41 -23.16 -25.81
CA GLN A 8 3.88 -24.40 -26.41
C GLN A 8 3.55 -25.53 -25.43
N HIS A 9 3.54 -25.29 -24.12
CA HIS A 9 3.07 -26.25 -23.13
C HIS A 9 1.63 -25.95 -22.71
N LEU A 10 0.71 -26.86 -23.09
CA LEU A 10 -0.71 -26.84 -22.71
C LEU A 10 -1.06 -28.18 -22.06
N ARG A 11 -1.77 -28.15 -20.93
CA ARG A 11 -2.37 -29.35 -20.32
C ARG A 11 -3.79 -29.09 -19.84
N LEU A 12 -4.64 -30.11 -19.92
CA LEU A 12 -5.95 -30.11 -19.28
C LEU A 12 -5.83 -30.85 -17.94
N ALA A 13 -6.31 -30.25 -16.85
CA ALA A 13 -6.21 -30.80 -15.50
C ALA A 13 -7.43 -30.44 -14.66
N TYR A 14 -7.62 -31.14 -13.54
CA TYR A 14 -8.54 -30.69 -12.48
C TYR A 14 -7.72 -30.06 -11.36
N LEU A 15 -8.15 -28.89 -10.89
CA LEU A 15 -7.55 -28.20 -9.76
C LEU A 15 -8.56 -28.11 -8.61
N VAL A 16 -8.11 -28.45 -7.40
CA VAL A 16 -8.94 -28.41 -6.19
C VAL A 16 -8.86 -27.02 -5.58
N ARG A 17 -10.01 -26.42 -5.29
CA ARG A 17 -10.15 -25.10 -4.67
C ARG A 17 -10.11 -25.21 -3.13
N PRO A 18 -9.88 -24.10 -2.40
CA PRO A 18 -9.88 -24.09 -0.94
C PRO A 18 -11.17 -24.58 -0.28
N ASP A 19 -12.30 -24.52 -1.00
CA ASP A 19 -13.61 -25.04 -0.57
C ASP A 19 -13.80 -26.54 -0.86
N GLU A 20 -12.72 -27.26 -1.19
CA GLU A 20 -12.67 -28.67 -1.58
C GLU A 20 -13.38 -29.02 -2.90
N SER A 21 -13.90 -28.03 -3.64
CA SER A 21 -14.47 -28.25 -4.97
C SER A 21 -13.37 -28.42 -6.03
N ALA A 22 -13.65 -29.17 -7.10
CA ALA A 22 -12.71 -29.35 -8.21
C ALA A 22 -13.20 -28.60 -9.46
N VAL A 23 -12.28 -27.91 -10.14
CA VAL A 23 -12.54 -27.18 -11.38
C VAL A 23 -11.67 -27.73 -12.52
N LEU A 24 -12.26 -27.87 -13.71
CA LEU A 24 -11.52 -28.24 -14.93
C LEU A 24 -10.78 -27.01 -15.46
N VAL A 25 -9.48 -27.15 -15.69
CA VAL A 25 -8.59 -26.04 -16.08
C VAL A 25 -7.68 -26.39 -17.26
N HIS A 26 -7.39 -25.38 -18.07
CA HIS A 26 -6.27 -25.35 -19.01
C HIS A 26 -5.04 -24.75 -18.32
N GLY A 27 -4.00 -25.56 -18.11
CA GLY A 27 -2.66 -25.11 -17.71
C GLY A 27 -1.86 -24.66 -18.94
N ILE A 28 -1.51 -23.38 -18.99
CA ILE A 28 -0.79 -22.73 -20.08
C ILE A 28 0.52 -22.16 -19.55
N GLN A 29 1.65 -22.56 -20.12
CA GLN A 29 2.92 -21.98 -19.70
C GLN A 29 3.28 -20.71 -20.48
N ILE A 30 3.69 -19.67 -19.75
CA ILE A 30 4.08 -18.36 -20.26
C ILE A 30 5.49 -18.04 -19.78
N GLN A 31 6.39 -17.71 -20.70
CA GLN A 31 7.79 -17.43 -20.38
C GLN A 31 8.18 -16.01 -20.80
N ASN A 32 8.79 -15.27 -19.88
CA ASN A 32 9.40 -13.97 -20.13
C ASN A 32 10.91 -14.06 -19.93
N ILE A 33 11.66 -14.10 -21.03
CA ILE A 33 13.12 -14.22 -21.00
C ILE A 33 13.79 -12.94 -20.48
N LYS A 34 13.19 -11.76 -20.69
CA LYS A 34 13.78 -10.48 -20.26
C LYS A 34 13.72 -10.31 -18.75
N GLU A 35 12.62 -10.76 -18.15
CA GLU A 35 12.38 -10.69 -16.71
C GLU A 35 12.79 -11.99 -16.00
N ASN A 36 13.32 -12.96 -16.74
CA ASN A 36 13.69 -14.30 -16.24
C ASN A 36 12.53 -14.99 -15.49
N ALA A 37 11.30 -14.81 -15.98
CA ALA A 37 10.09 -15.32 -15.37
C ALA A 37 9.47 -16.47 -16.19
N TRP A 38 8.92 -17.48 -15.52
CA TRP A 38 8.27 -18.61 -16.18
C TRP A 38 7.10 -19.13 -15.35
N TYR A 39 5.89 -18.92 -15.87
CA TYR A 39 4.64 -19.27 -15.22
C TYR A 39 3.97 -20.47 -15.89
N GLU A 40 3.18 -21.22 -15.14
CA GLU A 40 2.08 -22.06 -15.59
C GLU A 40 0.78 -21.49 -15.04
N VAL A 41 -0.11 -21.08 -15.94
CA VAL A 41 -1.35 -20.38 -15.65
C VAL A 41 -2.50 -21.35 -15.83
N PHE A 42 -3.29 -21.60 -14.79
CA PHE A 42 -4.46 -22.47 -14.83
C PHE A 42 -5.72 -21.64 -15.04
N VAL A 43 -6.34 -21.77 -16.20
CA VAL A 43 -7.55 -21.05 -16.58
C VAL A 43 -8.74 -22.00 -16.57
N ASP A 44 -9.83 -21.63 -15.91
CA ASP A 44 -11.09 -22.37 -15.88
C ASP A 44 -11.60 -22.59 -17.30
N GLU A 45 -11.87 -23.85 -17.64
CA GLU A 45 -12.25 -24.24 -18.99
C GLU A 45 -13.61 -23.67 -19.43
N HIS A 46 -14.51 -23.42 -18.50
CA HIS A 46 -15.86 -22.95 -18.80
C HIS A 46 -15.97 -21.44 -18.79
N THR A 47 -15.27 -20.78 -17.87
CA THR A 47 -15.40 -19.34 -17.64
C THR A 47 -14.27 -18.52 -18.24
N GLY A 48 -13.14 -19.15 -18.58
CA GLY A 48 -11.93 -18.45 -19.00
C GLY A 48 -11.29 -17.63 -17.88
N GLN A 49 -11.75 -17.79 -16.64
CA GLN A 49 -11.19 -17.09 -15.48
C GLN A 49 -9.91 -17.76 -15.02
N LEU A 50 -8.96 -16.95 -14.57
CA LEU A 50 -7.75 -17.44 -13.93
C LEU A 50 -8.11 -18.11 -12.60
N VAL A 51 -7.67 -19.35 -12.42
CA VAL A 51 -7.91 -20.16 -11.21
C VAL A 51 -6.68 -20.22 -10.32
N SER A 52 -5.50 -20.41 -10.92
CA SER A 52 -4.24 -20.53 -10.18
C SER A 52 -3.07 -20.22 -11.11
N VAL A 53 -1.92 -19.90 -10.53
CA VAL A 53 -0.65 -19.75 -11.26
C VAL A 53 0.44 -20.45 -10.48
N THR A 54 1.30 -21.15 -11.18
CA THR A 54 2.56 -21.66 -10.67
C THR A 54 3.70 -20.89 -11.31
N ASP A 55 4.49 -20.16 -10.53
CA ASP A 55 5.75 -19.60 -11.02
C ASP A 55 6.87 -20.61 -10.77
N PHE A 56 7.50 -21.09 -11.85
CA PHE A 56 8.61 -22.03 -11.79
C PHE A 56 9.93 -21.38 -11.33
N GLY A 57 10.00 -20.06 -11.32
CA GLY A 57 11.14 -19.28 -10.85
C GLY A 57 10.92 -18.63 -9.47
N ALA A 58 9.71 -18.73 -8.90
CA ALA A 58 9.41 -18.13 -7.60
C ALA A 58 10.27 -18.75 -6.50
N LYS A 59 10.77 -17.89 -5.61
CA LYS A 59 11.29 -18.34 -4.31
C LYS A 59 10.08 -18.70 -3.44
N ALA A 60 10.26 -19.63 -2.50
CA ALA A 60 9.22 -20.02 -1.54
C ALA A 60 8.66 -18.84 -0.70
N THR A 61 9.29 -17.67 -0.79
CA THR A 61 8.95 -16.42 -0.10
C THR A 61 8.06 -15.48 -0.91
N SER A 62 7.84 -15.76 -2.19
CA SER A 62 7.18 -14.86 -3.14
C SER A 62 5.68 -15.15 -3.21
N GLY A 63 4.85 -14.12 -2.99
CA GLY A 63 3.39 -14.25 -2.92
C GLY A 63 2.65 -13.76 -4.17
N THR A 64 1.39 -14.17 -4.33
CA THR A 64 0.45 -13.61 -5.29
C THR A 64 -0.75 -13.04 -4.54
N TYR A 65 -1.23 -11.83 -4.88
CA TYR A 65 -2.26 -11.12 -4.11
C TYR A 65 -3.35 -10.57 -5.02
N ARG A 66 -4.63 -10.84 -4.71
CA ARG A 66 -5.74 -10.04 -5.24
C ARG A 66 -5.86 -8.79 -4.40
N ALA A 67 -5.44 -7.66 -4.95
CA ALA A 67 -5.42 -6.38 -4.24
C ALA A 67 -5.85 -5.22 -5.15
N VAL A 68 -6.12 -4.07 -4.56
CA VAL A 68 -6.24 -2.79 -5.27
C VAL A 68 -4.81 -2.33 -5.58
N PRO A 69 -4.38 -2.24 -6.86
CA PRO A 69 -3.05 -1.76 -7.20
C PRO A 69 -2.73 -0.42 -6.52
N ILE A 70 -1.48 -0.24 -6.08
CA ILE A 70 -1.04 0.95 -5.33
C ILE A 70 -1.21 2.29 -6.06
N TYR A 71 -1.46 2.27 -7.37
CA TYR A 71 -1.70 3.45 -8.18
C TYR A 71 -3.20 3.76 -8.37
N LYS A 72 -4.08 3.06 -7.64
CA LYS A 72 -5.53 3.27 -7.63
C LYS A 72 -6.00 3.68 -6.23
N HIS A 73 -7.03 4.52 -6.16
CA HIS A 73 -7.55 5.08 -4.91
C HIS A 73 -8.19 4.03 -4.02
N SER A 74 -9.02 3.16 -4.60
CA SER A 74 -9.84 2.25 -3.81
C SER A 74 -10.42 1.09 -4.62
N LEU A 75 -11.18 0.24 -3.94
CA LEU A 75 -11.82 -0.93 -4.53
C LEU A 75 -12.65 -0.65 -5.79
N VAL A 76 -13.27 0.52 -5.91
CA VAL A 76 -14.13 0.84 -7.08
C VAL A 76 -13.34 1.01 -8.38
N ASP A 77 -12.03 1.23 -8.29
CA ASP A 77 -11.12 1.30 -9.44
C ASP A 77 -10.68 -0.11 -9.91
N GLY A 78 -11.12 -1.14 -9.19
CA GLY A 78 -10.92 -2.55 -9.52
C GLY A 78 -9.66 -3.17 -8.92
N THR A 79 -9.77 -4.44 -8.57
CA THR A 79 -8.65 -5.26 -8.08
C THR A 79 -7.97 -6.00 -9.21
N GLU A 80 -6.71 -6.36 -8.99
CA GLU A 80 -5.90 -7.16 -9.89
C GLU A 80 -5.26 -8.31 -9.13
N LEU A 81 -4.97 -9.42 -9.82
CA LEU A 81 -4.12 -10.47 -9.27
C LEU A 81 -2.67 -10.11 -9.58
N ILE A 82 -1.92 -9.77 -8.53
CA ILE A 82 -0.58 -9.20 -8.59
C ILE A 82 0.42 -10.29 -8.20
N PHE A 83 1.39 -10.55 -9.07
CA PHE A 83 2.37 -11.62 -8.93
C PHE A 83 3.69 -11.06 -8.44
N HIS A 84 4.22 -11.63 -7.36
CA HIS A 84 5.56 -11.37 -6.84
C HIS A 84 5.90 -9.88 -6.77
N PRO A 85 5.05 -9.05 -6.13
CA PRO A 85 5.21 -7.59 -6.09
C PRO A 85 6.41 -7.13 -5.23
N GLU A 86 7.01 -8.02 -4.45
CA GLU A 86 8.09 -7.66 -3.54
C GLU A 86 9.32 -7.09 -4.25
N ASP A 87 9.89 -6.03 -3.67
CA ASP A 87 11.20 -5.55 -4.07
C ASP A 87 12.26 -6.31 -3.27
N LEU A 88 12.92 -7.29 -3.91
CA LEU A 88 13.91 -8.15 -3.25
C LEU A 88 15.19 -7.41 -2.80
N GLU A 89 15.37 -6.12 -3.11
CA GLU A 89 16.43 -5.32 -2.50
C GLU A 89 16.00 -4.76 -1.14
N ALA A 90 14.75 -4.29 -1.03
CA ALA A 90 14.19 -3.81 0.22
C ALA A 90 13.78 -4.97 1.14
N SER A 91 13.19 -6.02 0.57
CA SER A 91 12.68 -7.22 1.23
C SER A 91 13.38 -8.49 0.68
N PRO A 92 14.66 -8.77 1.00
CA PRO A 92 15.42 -9.89 0.41
C PRO A 92 14.87 -11.29 0.67
N TYR A 93 14.06 -11.44 1.71
CA TYR A 93 13.38 -12.67 2.09
C TYR A 93 11.90 -12.65 1.69
N GLY A 94 11.50 -11.76 0.79
CA GLY A 94 10.11 -11.50 0.44
C GLY A 94 9.28 -11.02 1.63
N TRP A 95 7.97 -11.19 1.53
CA TRP A 95 7.02 -10.70 2.52
C TRP A 95 6.45 -11.79 3.44
N HIS A 96 6.92 -13.04 3.40
CA HIS A 96 6.28 -14.13 4.15
C HIS A 96 7.16 -14.89 5.13
N GLU A 97 8.46 -14.62 5.20
CA GLU A 97 9.29 -15.21 6.26
C GLU A 97 9.05 -14.52 7.61
N ASN A 98 9.44 -15.17 8.73
CA ASN A 98 9.31 -14.67 10.12
C ASN A 98 10.03 -13.33 10.41
N TRP A 99 10.53 -12.64 9.38
CA TRP A 99 11.39 -11.47 9.41
C TRP A 99 10.75 -10.24 8.76
N THR A 100 9.45 -10.31 8.47
CA THR A 100 8.73 -9.31 7.69
C THR A 100 8.59 -7.96 8.38
N VAL A 101 8.37 -6.96 7.55
CA VAL A 101 8.12 -5.55 7.90
C VAL A 101 6.75 -5.38 8.57
N LEU A 102 5.82 -6.29 8.31
CA LEU A 102 4.46 -6.26 8.81
C LEU A 102 4.09 -7.56 9.49
N SER A 103 3.53 -7.45 10.70
CA SER A 103 2.72 -8.50 11.31
C SER A 103 1.29 -8.00 11.38
N THR A 104 0.38 -8.55 10.58
CA THR A 104 -1.05 -8.28 10.77
C THR A 104 -1.52 -9.11 11.98
N ASP A 105 -1.55 -8.49 13.15
CA ASP A 105 -2.26 -9.06 14.29
C ASP A 105 -3.74 -8.71 14.15
N VAL A 106 -4.49 -9.60 13.50
CA VAL A 106 -5.95 -9.61 13.65
C VAL A 106 -6.26 -10.24 14.99
N TRP A 107 -6.49 -9.40 16.00
CA TRP A 107 -7.02 -9.86 17.27
C TRP A 107 -8.46 -10.33 17.01
N GLU A 108 -8.62 -11.66 17.05
CA GLU A 108 -9.69 -12.51 16.46
C GLU A 108 -9.36 -13.14 15.09
N GLY A 109 -8.26 -13.89 14.99
CA GLY A 109 -8.27 -15.16 14.24
C GLY A 109 -7.42 -15.28 12.98
N ALA A 110 -6.70 -14.24 12.56
CA ALA A 110 -5.78 -14.32 11.43
C ALA A 110 -4.42 -13.71 11.79
N THR A 111 -3.55 -14.54 12.35
CA THR A 111 -2.10 -14.36 12.18
C THR A 111 -1.77 -15.02 10.84
N TYR A 112 -1.03 -14.36 9.94
CA TYR A 112 -0.39 -15.07 8.84
C TYR A 112 0.62 -16.04 9.46
N ARG A 113 0.20 -17.28 9.67
CA ARG A 113 1.08 -18.41 9.93
C ARG A 113 1.00 -19.28 8.70
N THR A 114 2.03 -19.26 7.87
CA THR A 114 2.27 -20.36 6.96
C THR A 114 2.41 -21.60 7.84
N ASN A 115 1.54 -22.59 7.64
CA ASN A 115 1.75 -23.91 8.24
C ASN A 115 3.09 -24.41 7.71
N TRP A 116 4.02 -24.61 8.63
CA TRP A 116 5.36 -25.12 8.36
C TRP A 116 5.30 -26.64 8.36
N ASP A 117 4.51 -27.22 7.46
CA ASP A 117 4.65 -28.64 7.15
C ASP A 117 5.60 -28.75 5.95
N ASP A 118 6.71 -29.43 6.20
CA ASP A 118 7.83 -29.63 5.30
C ASP A 118 7.40 -30.20 3.93
N ASP A 119 8.12 -29.79 2.88
CA ASP A 119 8.25 -30.37 1.54
C ASP A 119 7.33 -29.92 0.37
N ASP A 120 6.31 -29.07 0.56
CA ASP A 120 5.55 -28.54 -0.58
C ASP A 120 5.99 -27.12 -0.97
N TRP A 121 6.42 -26.96 -2.22
CA TRP A 121 6.71 -25.69 -2.89
C TRP A 121 5.41 -24.89 -3.13
N GLU A 122 4.60 -24.70 -2.09
CA GLU A 122 3.30 -24.06 -2.21
C GLU A 122 3.48 -22.59 -2.64
N VAL A 123 2.96 -22.29 -3.83
CA VAL A 123 2.74 -20.92 -4.25
C VAL A 123 1.76 -20.28 -3.28
N VAL A 124 2.23 -19.27 -2.54
CA VAL A 124 1.38 -18.57 -1.59
C VAL A 124 0.47 -17.61 -2.37
N ALA A 125 -0.77 -18.03 -2.63
CA ALA A 125 -1.76 -17.25 -3.37
C ALA A 125 -2.89 -16.74 -2.47
N PHE A 126 -2.98 -15.42 -2.32
CA PHE A 126 -4.04 -14.69 -1.63
C PHE A 126 -5.04 -14.13 -2.64
N ASP A 127 -5.75 -15.02 -3.33
CA ASP A 127 -6.77 -14.67 -4.31
C ASP A 127 -8.17 -14.67 -3.67
N TYR A 128 -8.52 -13.53 -3.05
CA TYR A 128 -9.78 -13.39 -2.35
C TYR A 128 -10.65 -12.27 -2.94
N PRO A 129 -11.79 -12.61 -3.56
CA PRO A 129 -12.70 -11.61 -4.08
C PRO A 129 -13.40 -10.86 -2.94
N TYR A 130 -13.79 -9.61 -3.20
CA TYR A 130 -14.60 -8.81 -2.28
C TYR A 130 -15.99 -8.55 -2.88
N ASP A 131 -17.05 -8.85 -2.14
CA ASP A 131 -18.43 -8.56 -2.53
C ASP A 131 -18.88 -7.21 -1.93
N GLN A 132 -19.01 -6.19 -2.79
CA GLN A 132 -19.44 -4.85 -2.38
C GLN A 132 -20.93 -4.75 -2.02
N THR A 133 -21.72 -5.81 -2.26
CA THR A 133 -23.17 -5.81 -2.00
C THR A 133 -23.51 -6.22 -0.57
N VAL A 134 -22.55 -6.81 0.15
CA VAL A 134 -22.70 -7.24 1.54
C VAL A 134 -21.86 -6.35 2.48
N ALA A 135 -22.11 -6.45 3.78
CA ALA A 135 -21.34 -5.75 4.79
C ALA A 135 -19.84 -6.15 4.74
N PRO A 136 -18.92 -5.33 5.28
CA PRO A 136 -17.50 -5.67 5.32
C PRO A 136 -17.13 -6.74 6.37
N THR A 137 -18.01 -7.00 7.35
CA THR A 137 -17.73 -7.87 8.50
C THR A 137 -17.80 -9.40 8.28
N PRO A 138 -18.50 -9.96 7.27
CA PRO A 138 -18.40 -11.38 6.96
C PRO A 138 -16.94 -11.80 6.70
N VAL A 139 -16.59 -13.02 7.10
CA VAL A 139 -15.22 -13.56 7.05
C VAL A 139 -14.65 -13.49 5.64
N GLU A 140 -15.47 -13.72 4.63
CA GLU A 140 -15.08 -13.70 3.21
C GLU A 140 -14.57 -12.33 2.77
N ASN A 141 -15.23 -11.25 3.21
CA ASN A 141 -14.82 -9.88 2.92
C ASN A 141 -13.70 -9.40 3.85
N ARG A 142 -13.78 -9.76 5.14
CA ARG A 142 -12.86 -9.31 6.20
C ARG A 142 -11.51 -10.00 6.11
N ASP A 143 -11.48 -11.32 6.30
CA ASP A 143 -10.23 -12.05 6.55
C ASP A 143 -9.42 -12.29 5.29
N ALA A 144 -10.09 -12.19 4.14
CA ALA A 144 -9.55 -12.63 2.88
C ALA A 144 -9.16 -11.41 2.02
N ALA A 145 -10.08 -10.51 1.69
CA ALA A 145 -9.79 -9.36 0.83
C ALA A 145 -9.24 -8.14 1.60
N SER A 146 -9.83 -7.75 2.72
CA SER A 146 -9.36 -6.58 3.50
C SER A 146 -7.97 -6.79 4.09
N ILE A 147 -7.70 -7.95 4.71
CA ILE A 147 -6.37 -8.27 5.23
C ILE A 147 -5.34 -8.32 4.08
N THR A 148 -5.66 -8.98 2.96
CA THR A 148 -4.74 -9.10 1.81
C THR A 148 -4.37 -7.73 1.24
N ASN A 149 -5.35 -6.83 1.06
CA ASN A 149 -5.06 -5.50 0.51
C ASN A 149 -4.22 -4.66 1.47
N ALA A 150 -4.56 -4.63 2.76
CA ALA A 150 -3.79 -3.86 3.74
C ALA A 150 -2.35 -4.38 3.90
N PHE A 151 -2.17 -5.70 3.84
CA PHE A 151 -0.86 -6.33 3.84
C PHE A 151 -0.05 -5.99 2.58
N TYR A 152 -0.67 -6.10 1.40
CA TYR A 152 -0.06 -5.73 0.12
C TYR A 152 0.38 -4.26 0.12
N VAL A 153 -0.52 -3.33 0.44
CA VAL A 153 -0.23 -1.89 0.45
C VAL A 153 0.87 -1.57 1.45
N GLY A 154 0.78 -2.13 2.66
CA GLY A 154 1.77 -1.87 3.69
C GLY A 154 3.19 -2.30 3.30
N ASN A 155 3.36 -3.48 2.68
CA ASN A 155 4.67 -3.93 2.24
C ASN A 155 5.15 -3.14 1.01
N MET A 156 4.26 -2.76 0.09
CA MET A 156 4.62 -1.85 -1.00
C MET A 156 5.14 -0.51 -0.48
N VAL A 157 4.49 0.06 0.55
CA VAL A 157 4.96 1.28 1.21
C VAL A 157 6.34 1.11 1.79
N HIS A 158 6.61 0.00 2.48
CA HIS A 158 7.95 -0.29 2.95
C HIS A 158 8.95 -0.31 1.79
N ASP A 159 8.67 -1.09 0.75
CA ASP A 159 9.63 -1.35 -0.32
C ASP A 159 10.00 -0.07 -1.08
N PHE A 160 9.02 0.74 -1.48
CA PHE A 160 9.35 2.01 -2.14
C PHE A 160 9.95 3.03 -1.15
N ALA A 161 9.51 3.08 0.11
CA ALA A 161 10.09 4.02 1.08
C ALA A 161 11.56 3.68 1.34
N TRP A 162 11.90 2.39 1.40
CA TRP A 162 13.28 1.91 1.52
C TRP A 162 14.14 2.39 0.35
N ARG A 163 13.61 2.30 -0.88
CA ARG A 163 14.25 2.83 -2.10
C ARG A 163 14.54 4.32 -2.00
N TYR A 164 13.64 5.08 -1.38
CA TYR A 164 13.78 6.52 -1.15
C TYR A 164 14.53 6.89 0.14
N GLY A 165 15.15 5.92 0.82
CA GLY A 165 16.05 6.19 1.94
C GLY A 165 15.48 5.93 3.32
N PHE A 166 14.23 5.45 3.46
CA PHE A 166 13.68 4.96 4.72
C PHE A 166 14.17 3.53 5.00
N LYS A 167 15.43 3.44 5.40
CA LYS A 167 16.19 2.23 5.70
C LYS A 167 16.34 2.01 7.21
N PRO A 168 16.86 0.85 7.66
CA PRO A 168 17.05 0.56 9.08
C PRO A 168 17.88 1.58 9.84
N LEU A 169 19.00 2.04 9.26
CA LEU A 169 19.85 3.07 9.89
C LEU A 169 19.20 4.46 9.94
N THR A 170 18.12 4.63 9.19
CA THR A 170 17.28 5.84 9.17
C THR A 170 15.90 5.54 9.76
N PHE A 171 15.85 4.58 10.69
CA PHE A 171 14.71 4.29 11.56
C PHE A 171 13.50 3.74 10.80
N ASN A 172 13.70 2.86 9.82
CA ASN A 172 12.56 2.17 9.21
C ASN A 172 11.86 1.21 10.18
N VAL A 173 10.81 0.54 9.70
CA VAL A 173 10.03 -0.41 10.49
C VAL A 173 10.26 -1.81 9.94
N GLN A 174 10.93 -2.68 10.69
CA GLN A 174 11.16 -4.07 10.28
C GLN A 174 11.52 -4.98 11.46
N SER A 175 11.18 -6.26 11.34
CA SER A 175 11.42 -7.22 12.42
C SER A 175 12.91 -7.56 12.57
N ASP A 176 13.63 -7.82 11.46
CA ASP A 176 15.08 -8.03 11.48
C ASP A 176 15.85 -6.78 11.02
N THR A 177 17.13 -6.66 11.36
CA THR A 177 18.04 -5.67 10.77
C THR A 177 19.30 -6.32 10.21
N ILE A 178 19.16 -7.51 9.62
CA ILE A 178 20.32 -8.33 9.23
C ILE A 178 21.19 -7.66 8.16
N GLN A 179 20.56 -6.83 7.32
CA GLN A 179 21.23 -5.97 6.33
C GLN A 179 22.03 -4.84 6.99
N ASP A 180 21.60 -4.38 8.17
CA ASP A 180 22.12 -3.21 8.88
C ASP A 180 22.27 -3.48 10.38
N LYS A 181 23.33 -4.21 10.75
CA LYS A 181 23.58 -4.72 12.12
C LYS A 181 23.62 -3.68 13.25
N TRP A 182 23.57 -2.38 12.92
CA TRP A 182 23.58 -1.28 13.88
C TRP A 182 22.20 -0.65 14.08
N ALA A 183 21.21 -1.00 13.25
CA ALA A 183 19.84 -0.55 13.39
C ALA A 183 19.07 -1.37 14.42
N ARG A 184 17.99 -0.80 14.95
CA ARG A 184 17.05 -1.50 15.83
C ARG A 184 15.98 -2.17 14.97
N GLY A 185 15.63 -3.40 15.31
CA GLY A 185 14.51 -4.13 14.70
C GLY A 185 13.40 -4.37 15.73
N ASP A 186 12.69 -5.49 15.56
CA ASP A 186 11.51 -5.88 16.36
C ASP A 186 10.41 -4.81 16.39
N ASP A 187 10.28 -4.04 15.31
CA ASP A 187 9.39 -2.89 15.23
C ASP A 187 8.52 -2.83 13.98
N SER A 188 8.25 -4.02 13.42
CA SER A 188 7.26 -4.22 12.38
C SER A 188 5.91 -3.58 12.74
N VAL A 189 5.19 -3.13 11.71
CA VAL A 189 3.90 -2.47 11.92
C VAL A 189 2.80 -3.49 12.12
N TRP A 190 1.98 -3.25 13.14
CA TRP A 190 0.78 -3.99 13.45
C TRP A 190 -0.42 -3.36 12.75
N ILE A 191 -1.05 -4.11 11.85
CA ILE A 191 -2.27 -3.66 11.17
C ILE A 191 -3.48 -4.32 11.81
N ARG A 192 -4.35 -3.50 12.42
CA ARG A 192 -5.60 -3.92 13.03
C ARG A 192 -6.77 -3.58 12.11
N ILE A 193 -7.30 -4.61 11.46
CA ILE A 193 -8.44 -4.53 10.55
C ILE A 193 -9.76 -4.50 11.33
N GLN A 194 -10.70 -3.64 10.92
CA GLN A 194 -12.04 -3.51 11.52
C GLN A 194 -12.02 -3.37 13.06
N TRP A 195 -11.07 -2.59 13.57
CA TRP A 195 -10.85 -2.43 15.00
C TRP A 195 -12.05 -1.75 15.67
N THR A 196 -12.44 -2.22 16.86
CA THR A 196 -13.57 -1.69 17.63
C THR A 196 -13.06 -1.07 18.95
N PRO A 197 -13.76 -0.08 19.54
CA PRO A 197 -15.10 0.43 19.22
C PRO A 197 -15.17 1.63 18.26
N GLY A 198 -14.07 2.05 17.62
CA GLY A 198 -14.10 3.22 16.74
C GLY A 198 -14.89 2.99 15.45
N VAL A 199 -15.32 4.08 14.81
CA VAL A 199 -16.09 4.06 13.55
C VAL A 199 -15.73 5.26 12.69
N SER A 200 -15.77 5.08 11.37
CA SER A 200 -15.50 6.13 10.39
C SER A 200 -14.19 6.89 10.64
N ASP A 201 -13.13 6.14 10.94
CA ASP A 201 -11.81 6.70 11.22
C ASP A 201 -10.69 5.71 10.87
N ALA A 202 -9.46 6.19 10.82
CA ALA A 202 -8.24 5.41 10.72
C ALA A 202 -7.17 6.10 11.57
N SER A 203 -6.20 5.35 12.07
CA SER A 203 -5.12 5.96 12.86
C SER A 203 -3.85 5.15 12.83
N PHE A 204 -2.72 5.85 12.83
CA PHE A 204 -1.42 5.25 13.09
C PHE A 204 -0.82 5.73 14.42
N THR A 205 -0.34 4.79 15.23
CA THR A 205 0.49 5.09 16.40
C THR A 205 1.95 4.81 16.10
N THR A 206 2.77 5.86 16.19
CA THR A 206 4.21 5.78 15.93
C THR A 206 4.98 5.91 17.25
N PRO A 207 5.43 4.81 17.86
CA PRO A 207 6.38 4.86 18.98
C PRO A 207 7.82 5.07 18.46
N PRO A 208 8.78 5.32 19.38
CA PRO A 208 10.20 5.42 19.05
C PRO A 208 10.73 4.15 18.36
N ASP A 209 11.88 4.30 17.70
CA ASP A 209 12.60 3.24 16.98
C ASP A 209 12.89 2.00 17.85
N GLY A 210 12.63 0.81 17.30
CA GLY A 210 12.65 -0.46 18.03
C GLY A 210 11.36 -0.78 18.79
N GLN A 211 10.24 -0.12 18.47
CA GLN A 211 8.91 -0.46 18.97
C GLN A 211 7.87 -0.54 17.82
N PRO A 212 7.00 -1.56 17.80
CA PRO A 212 6.00 -1.72 16.74
C PRO A 212 5.06 -0.52 16.58
N GLY A 213 4.98 0.01 15.37
CA GLY A 213 3.91 0.93 14.98
C GLY A 213 2.55 0.21 14.95
N ILE A 214 1.44 0.92 15.16
CA ILE A 214 0.10 0.32 15.13
C ILE A 214 -0.81 1.12 14.20
N LEU A 215 -1.12 0.54 13.04
CA LEU A 215 -2.20 0.98 12.15
C LEU A 215 -3.52 0.39 12.66
N ARG A 216 -4.53 1.23 12.87
CA ARG A 216 -5.90 0.83 13.24
C ARG A 216 -6.87 1.34 12.20
N LEU A 217 -7.65 0.43 11.67
CA LEU A 217 -8.64 0.68 10.62
C LEU A 217 -10.03 0.45 11.20
N TYR A 218 -10.89 1.47 11.16
CA TYR A 218 -12.23 1.41 11.72
C TYR A 218 -13.28 1.45 10.60
N ILE A 219 -14.31 0.60 10.67
CA ILE A 219 -15.34 0.54 9.61
C ILE A 219 -16.02 1.91 9.42
N TRP A 220 -16.13 2.36 8.17
CA TRP A 220 -16.79 3.61 7.79
C TRP A 220 -18.28 3.41 7.52
N ASN A 221 -19.11 4.09 8.31
CA ASN A 221 -20.58 4.00 8.23
C ASN A 221 -21.22 5.17 7.45
N LYS A 222 -20.55 5.63 6.38
CA LYS A 222 -21.03 6.74 5.52
C LYS A 222 -21.80 6.27 4.28
N SER A 223 -21.84 4.98 4.05
CA SER A 223 -22.57 4.31 2.96
C SER A 223 -23.39 3.13 3.49
N ASN A 224 -24.24 2.57 2.64
CA ASN A 224 -24.93 1.30 2.89
C ASN A 224 -24.71 0.36 1.70
N PRO A 225 -23.99 -0.78 1.85
CA PRO A 225 -23.30 -1.22 3.07
C PRO A 225 -22.18 -0.26 3.51
N SER A 226 -21.78 -0.33 4.78
CA SER A 226 -20.58 0.35 5.29
C SER A 226 -19.34 -0.08 4.50
N ARG A 227 -18.28 0.73 4.50
CA ARG A 227 -17.04 0.45 3.76
C ARG A 227 -15.89 0.14 4.70
N ASP A 228 -15.01 -0.75 4.27
CA ASP A 228 -13.77 -1.09 4.98
C ASP A 228 -12.62 -0.21 4.47
N PRO A 229 -11.98 0.62 5.33
CA PRO A 229 -10.84 1.44 4.91
C PRO A 229 -9.61 0.61 4.51
N ALA A 230 -9.57 -0.69 4.82
CA ALA A 230 -8.54 -1.59 4.30
C ALA A 230 -8.54 -1.72 2.76
N LEU A 231 -9.59 -1.23 2.09
CA LEU A 231 -9.73 -1.24 0.63
C LEU A 231 -9.75 0.19 0.04
N ALA A 232 -9.37 1.18 0.86
CA ALA A 232 -9.14 2.57 0.47
C ALA A 232 -7.62 2.82 0.56
N ASN A 233 -6.93 2.70 -0.57
CA ASN A 233 -5.48 2.83 -0.63
C ASN A 233 -5.05 4.24 -0.21
N ASP A 234 -5.80 5.26 -0.61
CA ASP A 234 -5.57 6.65 -0.22
C ASP A 234 -5.53 6.84 1.32
N ILE A 235 -6.41 6.15 2.06
CA ILE A 235 -6.40 6.11 3.53
C ILE A 235 -5.23 5.28 4.07
N LEU A 236 -4.93 4.12 3.49
CA LEU A 236 -3.81 3.29 3.93
C LEU A 236 -2.47 4.03 3.78
N PHE A 237 -2.23 4.68 2.64
CA PHE A 237 -1.03 5.49 2.41
C PHE A 237 -0.95 6.67 3.36
N HIS A 238 -2.07 7.35 3.62
CA HIS A 238 -2.12 8.44 4.59
C HIS A 238 -1.64 7.99 5.98
N GLU A 239 -2.20 6.90 6.50
CA GLU A 239 -1.87 6.42 7.84
C GLU A 239 -0.45 5.82 7.91
N LEU A 240 -0.03 5.06 6.91
CA LEU A 240 1.35 4.52 6.88
C LEU A 240 2.39 5.66 6.81
N THR A 241 2.04 6.78 6.19
CA THR A 241 2.89 7.98 6.16
C THR A 241 2.99 8.67 7.52
N HIS A 242 1.97 8.58 8.38
CA HIS A 242 2.12 8.99 9.78
C HIS A 242 3.17 8.15 10.51
N GLY A 243 3.26 6.85 10.18
CA GLY A 243 4.32 5.97 10.62
C GLY A 243 5.70 6.47 10.21
N ILE A 244 5.89 6.72 8.92
CA ILE A 244 7.15 7.22 8.36
C ILE A 244 7.53 8.58 8.96
N THR A 245 6.67 9.60 8.81
CA THR A 245 6.97 10.97 9.22
C THR A 245 7.19 11.08 10.73
N GLY A 246 6.39 10.38 11.54
CA GLY A 246 6.55 10.35 12.98
C GLY A 246 7.85 9.66 13.44
N ARG A 247 8.37 8.71 12.66
CA ARG A 247 9.58 7.97 12.99
C ARG A 247 10.84 8.70 12.54
N VAL A 248 10.85 9.21 11.31
CA VAL A 248 12.03 9.88 10.72
C VAL A 248 12.26 11.25 11.35
N ILE A 249 11.22 12.08 11.48
CA ILE A 249 11.37 13.45 11.98
C ILE A 249 11.74 13.40 13.47
N GLY A 250 12.91 13.96 13.78
CA GLY A 250 13.48 13.89 15.14
C GLY A 250 14.25 12.59 15.43
N GLY A 251 14.66 11.87 14.38
CA GLY A 251 15.68 10.83 14.44
C GLY A 251 15.29 9.60 15.26
N GLY A 252 14.15 8.99 14.94
CA GLY A 252 13.69 7.76 15.60
C GLY A 252 13.10 7.98 16.99
N SER A 253 13.07 9.20 17.51
CA SER A 253 12.56 9.48 18.86
C SER A 253 11.04 9.45 18.97
N ALA A 254 10.32 9.63 17.85
CA ALA A 254 8.87 9.85 17.80
C ALA A 254 8.34 10.99 18.69
N ALA A 255 9.23 11.87 19.18
CA ALA A 255 8.89 12.95 20.10
C ALA A 255 8.63 14.29 19.39
N CYS A 256 8.87 14.35 18.08
CA CYS A 256 8.62 15.52 17.25
C CYS A 256 7.16 15.55 16.75
N LEU A 257 6.82 16.61 15.99
CA LEU A 257 5.47 16.82 15.43
C LEU A 257 4.35 16.89 16.48
N GLN A 258 4.61 17.49 17.64
CA GLN A 258 3.65 17.54 18.74
C GLN A 258 2.83 18.84 18.82
N THR A 259 3.35 19.94 18.27
CA THR A 259 2.65 21.23 18.21
C THR A 259 1.53 21.19 17.17
N LEU A 260 0.56 22.09 17.28
CA LEU A 260 -0.60 22.14 16.38
C LEU A 260 -0.19 22.22 14.90
N GLU A 261 0.69 23.17 14.56
CA GLU A 261 1.14 23.35 13.17
C GLU A 261 1.94 22.14 12.69
N ALA A 262 2.83 21.59 13.53
CA ALA A 262 3.63 20.43 13.15
C ALA A 262 2.78 19.16 12.97
N LYS A 263 1.72 18.97 13.77
CA LYS A 263 0.72 17.93 13.52
C LYS A 263 -0.02 18.17 12.20
N GLY A 264 -0.36 19.42 11.88
CA GLY A 264 -0.94 19.75 10.59
C GLY A 264 -0.01 19.44 9.41
N LEU A 265 1.29 19.73 9.51
CA LEU A 265 2.26 19.31 8.50
C LEU A 265 2.28 17.78 8.33
N ARG A 266 2.17 17.03 9.45
CA ARG A 266 2.06 15.57 9.43
C ARG A 266 0.85 15.08 8.62
N GLU A 267 -0.31 15.70 8.80
CA GLU A 267 -1.50 15.43 7.96
C GLU A 267 -1.23 15.71 6.48
N GLY A 268 -0.59 16.84 6.17
CA GLY A 268 -0.34 17.24 4.79
C GLY A 268 0.69 16.38 4.05
N TRP A 269 1.75 15.92 4.73
CA TRP A 269 2.69 14.94 4.16
C TRP A 269 1.99 13.60 3.90
N SER A 270 1.11 13.17 4.79
CA SER A 270 0.32 11.96 4.62
C SER A 270 -0.61 12.02 3.40
N ASP A 271 -1.31 13.13 3.21
CA ASP A 271 -2.14 13.35 2.01
C ASP A 271 -1.28 13.40 0.73
N ALA A 272 -0.12 14.06 0.77
CA ALA A 272 0.78 14.19 -0.38
C ALA A 272 1.43 12.86 -0.79
N MET A 273 1.73 11.96 0.15
CA MET A 273 2.21 10.62 -0.17
C MET A 273 1.12 9.81 -0.87
N ALA A 274 -0.11 9.82 -0.35
CA ALA A 274 -1.25 9.15 -0.98
C ALA A 274 -1.44 9.67 -2.42
N GLU A 275 -1.43 10.99 -2.62
CA GLU A 275 -1.50 11.58 -3.95
C GLU A 275 -0.39 11.09 -4.88
N TRP A 276 0.86 11.11 -4.42
CA TRP A 276 1.99 10.70 -5.25
C TRP A 276 1.88 9.25 -5.74
N THR A 277 1.31 8.36 -4.92
CA THR A 277 1.10 6.97 -5.31
C THR A 277 0.08 6.85 -6.44
N GLU A 278 -0.93 7.71 -6.47
CA GLU A 278 -2.11 7.59 -7.34
C GLU A 278 -2.05 8.44 -8.62
N GLN A 279 -1.14 9.42 -8.70
CA GLN A 279 -0.82 10.12 -9.96
C GLN A 279 -0.18 9.17 -10.97
N THR A 280 -0.79 9.00 -12.15
CA THR A 280 -0.43 7.94 -13.13
C THR A 280 0.16 8.46 -14.44
N SER A 281 0.30 9.77 -14.61
CA SER A 281 0.77 10.35 -15.87
C SER A 281 1.49 11.69 -15.69
N ALA A 282 2.03 12.23 -16.79
CA ALA A 282 2.61 13.58 -16.81
C ALA A 282 1.56 14.70 -16.69
N THR A 283 0.28 14.39 -16.89
CA THR A 283 -0.82 15.27 -16.51
C THR A 283 -1.07 15.06 -15.02
N VAL A 284 -0.85 16.11 -14.23
CA VAL A 284 -1.13 16.11 -12.79
C VAL A 284 -2.58 16.50 -12.60
N ASP A 285 -3.38 15.52 -12.19
CA ASP A 285 -4.81 15.70 -11.97
C ASP A 285 -5.10 16.30 -10.59
N ASP A 286 -6.24 16.98 -10.45
CA ASP A 286 -6.73 17.39 -9.15
C ASP A 286 -6.98 16.16 -8.27
N TYR A 287 -6.56 16.21 -7.00
CA TYR A 287 -6.60 15.06 -6.12
C TYR A 287 -7.62 15.21 -5.00
N VAL A 288 -8.42 14.17 -4.77
CA VAL A 288 -9.44 14.12 -3.72
C VAL A 288 -9.24 12.88 -2.87
N ILE A 289 -8.85 13.09 -1.60
CA ILE A 289 -8.68 11.99 -0.64
C ILE A 289 -10.02 11.56 -0.02
N GLY A 290 -10.19 10.25 0.11
CA GLY A 290 -11.27 9.61 0.86
C GLY A 290 -12.64 9.71 0.21
N ALA A 291 -12.73 9.98 -1.10
CA ALA A 291 -14.01 10.14 -1.79
C ALA A 291 -14.87 8.86 -1.69
N TRP A 292 -14.25 7.71 -1.93
CA TRP A 292 -14.90 6.41 -1.79
C TRP A 292 -15.24 6.12 -0.34
N ILE A 293 -14.30 6.17 0.60
CA ILE A 293 -14.58 5.78 1.99
C ILE A 293 -15.64 6.67 2.66
N ASN A 294 -15.67 7.96 2.32
CA ASN A 294 -16.61 8.94 2.86
C ASN A 294 -17.97 8.97 2.13
N ASN A 295 -18.13 8.21 1.04
CA ASN A 295 -19.33 8.24 0.20
C ASN A 295 -19.72 9.65 -0.28
N ASN A 296 -18.71 10.44 -0.62
CA ASN A 296 -18.86 11.83 -1.02
C ASN A 296 -17.79 12.15 -2.06
N ALA A 297 -18.21 12.56 -3.26
CA ALA A 297 -17.28 12.92 -4.34
C ALA A 297 -16.34 14.10 -3.97
N ALA A 298 -16.70 14.91 -2.98
CA ALA A 298 -15.83 15.97 -2.46
C ALA A 298 -14.71 15.46 -1.51
N GLY A 299 -14.74 14.18 -1.13
CA GLY A 299 -13.73 13.61 -0.24
C GLY A 299 -13.89 13.99 1.23
N LEU A 300 -12.77 13.96 1.96
CA LEU A 300 -12.67 14.28 3.39
C LEU A 300 -12.20 15.71 3.67
N ARG A 301 -11.60 16.38 2.69
CA ARG A 301 -11.02 17.72 2.82
C ARG A 301 -11.96 18.80 2.28
N THR A 302 -11.65 20.07 2.55
CA THR A 302 -12.51 21.19 2.12
C THR A 302 -12.46 21.45 0.62
N TYR A 303 -11.29 21.24 0.00
CA TYR A 303 -11.04 21.42 -1.43
C TYR A 303 -10.22 20.24 -1.98
N PRO A 304 -10.38 19.88 -3.27
CA PRO A 304 -9.38 19.07 -3.96
C PRO A 304 -8.00 19.74 -3.91
N TYR A 305 -6.91 18.99 -3.89
CA TYR A 305 -5.60 19.58 -4.18
C TYR A 305 -5.54 19.91 -5.67
N SER A 306 -5.18 21.15 -5.98
CA SER A 306 -5.26 21.67 -7.34
C SER A 306 -4.21 22.74 -7.58
N THR A 307 -3.71 22.78 -8.81
CA THR A 307 -2.91 23.91 -9.31
C THR A 307 -3.79 25.10 -9.73
N ASP A 308 -5.10 24.90 -9.89
CA ASP A 308 -6.04 25.99 -10.17
C ASP A 308 -6.47 26.68 -8.86
N PRO A 309 -6.08 27.96 -8.65
CA PRO A 309 -6.41 28.69 -7.43
C PRO A 309 -7.90 29.02 -7.29
N THR A 310 -8.72 28.79 -8.32
CA THR A 310 -10.18 28.89 -8.25
C THR A 310 -10.83 27.61 -7.70
N ILE A 311 -10.16 26.47 -7.84
CA ILE A 311 -10.57 25.18 -7.27
C ILE A 311 -10.04 25.06 -5.83
N ASN A 312 -8.75 25.33 -5.63
CA ASN A 312 -8.15 25.36 -4.29
C ASN A 312 -7.53 26.74 -3.98
N PRO A 313 -8.24 27.61 -3.23
CA PRO A 313 -7.76 28.96 -2.92
C PRO A 313 -6.82 29.02 -1.70
N LEU A 314 -6.47 27.89 -1.07
CA LEU A 314 -5.69 27.86 0.17
C LEU A 314 -4.26 28.36 -0.02
N ARG A 315 -3.78 29.16 0.94
CA ARG A 315 -2.43 29.73 0.98
C ARG A 315 -1.88 29.64 2.39
N TYR A 316 -0.58 29.89 2.59
CA TYR A 316 -0.01 29.97 3.94
C TYR A 316 -0.74 30.98 4.84
N SER A 317 -1.23 32.10 4.29
CA SER A 317 -2.06 33.07 5.02
C SER A 317 -3.38 32.49 5.54
N SER A 318 -3.89 31.41 4.93
CA SER A 318 -5.11 30.73 5.37
C SER A 318 -4.94 29.99 6.70
N LEU A 319 -3.69 29.78 7.15
CA LEU A 319 -3.41 29.20 8.47
C LEU A 319 -3.83 30.10 9.63
N ALA A 320 -3.97 31.41 9.38
CA ALA A 320 -4.32 32.38 10.41
C ALA A 320 -5.67 32.04 11.06
N GLY A 321 -5.63 31.60 12.31
CA GLY A 321 -6.82 31.27 13.11
C GLY A 321 -7.31 29.83 12.99
N LEU A 322 -6.64 28.96 12.22
CA LEU A 322 -6.95 27.53 12.21
C LEU A 322 -6.52 26.86 13.51
N THR A 323 -7.39 25.99 14.03
CA THR A 323 -7.15 25.22 15.26
C THR A 323 -7.25 23.72 15.05
N ASN A 324 -7.53 23.29 13.81
CA ASN A 324 -7.69 21.89 13.43
C ASN A 324 -6.50 21.44 12.57
N VAL A 325 -5.86 20.34 12.96
CA VAL A 325 -4.69 19.77 12.26
C VAL A 325 -5.01 19.41 10.81
N TYR A 326 -6.20 18.91 10.52
CA TYR A 326 -6.62 18.53 9.17
C TYR A 326 -6.68 19.75 8.25
N GLN A 327 -7.25 20.86 8.72
CA GLN A 327 -7.34 22.09 7.94
C GLN A 327 -5.96 22.73 7.69
N ILE A 328 -5.03 22.58 8.64
CA ILE A 328 -3.63 23.00 8.45
C ILE A 328 -2.94 22.08 7.42
N GLY A 329 -3.19 20.77 7.52
CA GLY A 329 -2.69 19.77 6.58
C GLY A 329 -3.15 20.00 5.16
N GLU A 330 -4.41 20.39 4.95
CA GLU A 330 -4.96 20.75 3.63
C GLU A 330 -4.15 21.85 2.95
N VAL A 331 -3.71 22.86 3.71
CA VAL A 331 -2.86 23.93 3.19
C VAL A 331 -1.49 23.38 2.79
N TRP A 332 -0.89 22.54 3.62
CA TRP A 332 0.44 21.98 3.37
C TRP A 332 0.44 21.00 2.20
N ALA A 333 -0.51 20.07 2.14
CA ALA A 333 -0.69 19.15 1.03
C ALA A 333 -0.91 19.90 -0.29
N ASN A 334 -1.72 20.98 -0.31
CA ASN A 334 -1.90 21.77 -1.52
C ASN A 334 -0.61 22.48 -1.98
N VAL A 335 0.25 22.91 -1.04
CA VAL A 335 1.58 23.42 -1.38
C VAL A 335 2.42 22.32 -2.03
N LEU A 336 2.43 21.12 -1.46
CA LEU A 336 3.16 19.97 -1.99
C LEU A 336 2.63 19.52 -3.37
N HIS A 337 1.32 19.53 -3.59
CA HIS A 337 0.69 19.29 -4.90
C HIS A 337 1.23 20.25 -5.97
N ASN A 338 1.30 21.54 -5.65
CA ASN A 338 1.85 22.55 -6.56
C ASN A 338 3.36 22.35 -6.82
N VAL A 339 4.13 21.92 -5.82
CA VAL A 339 5.54 21.54 -5.99
C VAL A 339 5.68 20.31 -6.89
N TYR A 340 4.87 19.27 -6.65
CA TYR A 340 4.83 18.07 -7.48
C TYR A 340 4.52 18.40 -8.95
N ALA A 341 3.47 19.20 -9.19
CA ALA A 341 3.08 19.63 -10.53
C ALA A 341 4.21 20.40 -11.24
N ALA A 342 4.86 21.34 -10.54
CA ALA A 342 5.98 22.09 -11.10
C ALA A 342 7.18 21.19 -11.44
N LEU A 343 7.49 20.21 -10.59
CA LEU A 343 8.58 19.25 -10.84
C LEU A 343 8.26 18.34 -12.02
N VAL A 344 7.05 17.77 -12.10
CA VAL A 344 6.61 16.94 -13.24
C VAL A 344 6.61 17.74 -14.54
N GLN A 345 6.18 19.00 -14.52
CA GLN A 345 6.24 19.88 -15.69
C GLN A 345 7.68 20.11 -16.17
N ALA A 346 8.61 20.33 -15.25
CA ALA A 346 10.00 20.63 -15.57
C ALA A 346 10.82 19.39 -15.96
N HIS A 347 10.49 18.22 -15.40
CA HIS A 347 11.32 17.03 -15.44
C HIS A 347 10.61 15.77 -15.96
N VAL A 348 9.42 15.91 -16.57
CA VAL A 348 8.55 14.80 -17.00
C VAL A 348 8.15 13.85 -15.87
N TRP A 349 7.40 12.78 -16.20
CA TRP A 349 6.90 11.80 -15.23
C TRP A 349 7.40 10.39 -15.57
N ALA A 350 7.80 9.63 -14.55
CA ALA A 350 8.25 8.25 -14.69
C ALA A 350 7.24 7.24 -14.10
N SER A 351 6.92 6.19 -14.87
CA SER A 351 6.13 5.04 -14.38
C SER A 351 6.90 4.16 -13.40
N THR A 352 8.23 4.16 -13.47
CA THR A 352 9.12 3.33 -12.65
C THR A 352 9.37 3.89 -11.25
N ARG A 353 8.62 4.91 -10.82
CA ARG A 353 8.87 5.66 -9.56
C ARG A 353 8.91 4.79 -8.30
N PHE A 354 8.19 3.67 -8.27
CA PHE A 354 8.17 2.79 -7.11
C PHE A 354 9.43 1.93 -6.96
N THR A 355 10.14 1.64 -8.05
CA THR A 355 11.25 0.68 -8.08
C THR A 355 12.58 1.30 -8.50
N ASN A 356 12.56 2.45 -9.17
CA ASN A 356 13.76 3.15 -9.63
C ASN A 356 13.81 4.58 -9.06
N PRO A 357 14.34 4.73 -7.84
CA PRO A 357 14.48 6.03 -7.21
C PRO A 357 15.58 6.86 -7.88
N ASP A 358 16.44 6.30 -8.74
CA ASP A 358 17.69 6.91 -9.24
C ASP A 358 17.53 7.79 -10.49
N THR A 359 16.30 7.92 -10.99
CA THR A 359 15.99 8.72 -12.18
C THR A 359 15.87 10.23 -11.90
N SER A 360 15.80 11.05 -12.94
CA SER A 360 15.76 12.52 -12.87
C SER A 360 14.37 13.08 -13.15
N GLU A 361 13.35 12.23 -13.12
CA GLU A 361 11.98 12.57 -13.47
C GLU A 361 11.28 13.27 -12.30
N GLY A 362 10.36 14.18 -12.61
CA GLY A 362 9.84 15.15 -11.64
C GLY A 362 9.14 14.53 -10.45
N ASN A 363 8.37 13.48 -10.68
CA ASN A 363 7.71 12.70 -9.62
C ASN A 363 8.72 11.91 -8.75
N VAL A 364 9.85 11.47 -9.32
CA VAL A 364 10.92 10.81 -8.57
C VAL A 364 11.73 11.82 -7.76
N ILE A 365 12.06 12.98 -8.34
CA ILE A 365 12.69 14.10 -7.64
C ILE A 365 11.81 14.55 -6.46
N PHE A 366 10.50 14.71 -6.67
CA PHE A 366 9.57 15.07 -5.61
C PHE A 366 9.68 14.11 -4.43
N MET A 367 9.66 12.80 -4.68
CA MET A 367 9.68 11.82 -3.60
C MET A 367 11.03 11.74 -2.89
N ARG A 368 12.16 11.93 -3.61
CA ARG A 368 13.46 12.10 -2.95
C ARG A 368 13.46 13.30 -2.01
N LEU A 369 13.03 14.46 -2.50
CA LEU A 369 12.96 15.68 -1.70
C LEU A 369 12.01 15.53 -0.52
N PHE A 370 10.91 14.80 -0.69
CA PHE A 370 9.98 14.45 0.38
C PHE A 370 10.74 13.75 1.51
N PHE A 371 11.41 12.63 1.25
CA PHE A 371 12.13 11.86 2.27
C PHE A 371 13.35 12.59 2.84
N ASP A 372 14.13 13.27 1.99
CA ASP A 372 15.27 14.08 2.42
C ASP A 372 14.82 15.17 3.40
N SER A 373 13.68 15.82 3.14
CA SER A 373 13.14 16.87 4.01
C SER A 373 12.73 16.40 5.41
N LEU A 374 12.45 15.10 5.59
CA LEU A 374 12.10 14.53 6.89
C LEU A 374 13.34 14.35 7.79
N SER A 375 14.52 14.25 7.20
CA SER A 375 15.77 13.87 7.87
C SER A 375 16.71 15.06 8.15
N ILE A 376 16.34 16.27 7.73
CA ILE A 376 17.08 17.53 7.96
C ILE A 376 16.62 18.16 9.28
#